data_AF-A0A353HS51-F1
#
_entry.id   AF-A0A353HS51-F1
#
_cell.length_a   1.000
_cell.length_b   1.000
_cell.length_c   1.000
_cell.angle_alpha   90.00
_cell.angle_beta   90.00
_cell.angle_gamma   90.00
#
_symmetry.space_group_name_H-M   'P 1'
#
loop_
_entity.id
_entity.type
_entity.pdbx_description
1 polymer ?
#
loop_
_entity_poly.entity_id
_entity_poly.type
_entity_poly.pdbx_seq_one_letter_code
_entity_poly.pdbx_strand_id
1 'polypeptide(L)'
;MIHPFLRSAAQNLYGTFAVRSFSGKQSALGVELSKSRVSVVEAGAAWNHVDDRFNVATAGMRVSTNFNPYKEDHSNVGQKLKIDADASYLYNLGGAWSVKAAGAAQWTPDTLADAEKFSLGGPS
;
A
#
# COMPACT_ATOMS: atom_id res chain seq x y z
N MET A 1 12.45 8.06 -1.57
CA MET A 1 12.42 9.40 -2.17
C MET A 1 10.97 9.85 -2.29
N ILE A 2 10.69 11.12 -2.01
CA ILE A 2 9.37 11.73 -2.17
C ILE A 2 9.53 13.02 -2.99
N HIS A 3 8.62 13.28 -3.93
CA HIS A 3 8.66 14.46 -4.78
C HIS A 3 7.28 15.13 -4.84
N PRO A 4 7.14 16.41 -4.44
CA PRO A 4 5.89 17.14 -4.56
C PRO A 4 5.70 17.62 -6.00
N PHE A 5 4.69 17.10 -6.69
CA PHE A 5 4.31 17.58 -8.03
C PHE A 5 3.38 18.79 -7.96
N LEU A 6 2.52 18.83 -6.94
CA LEU A 6 1.65 19.96 -6.65
C LEU A 6 1.58 20.17 -5.14
N ARG A 7 1.70 21.42 -4.69
CA ARG A 7 1.57 21.79 -3.29
C ARG A 7 0.88 23.14 -3.17
N SER A 8 -0.30 23.15 -2.58
CA SER A 8 -1.07 24.35 -2.23
C SER A 8 -1.73 24.16 -0.86
N ALA A 9 -2.34 25.22 -0.33
CA ALA A 9 -3.09 25.13 0.92
C ALA A 9 -4.27 24.14 0.85
N ALA A 10 -4.87 24.01 -0.34
CA ALA A 10 -6.07 23.21 -0.56
C ALA A 10 -5.79 21.87 -1.27
N GLN A 11 -4.62 21.67 -1.87
CA GLN A 11 -4.35 20.48 -2.68
C GLN A 11 -2.87 20.10 -2.65
N ASN A 12 -2.60 18.81 -2.53
CA ASN A 12 -1.24 18.29 -2.66
C ASN A 12 -1.24 17.03 -3.53
N LEU A 13 -0.20 16.87 -4.33
CA LEU A 13 0.10 15.68 -5.11
C LEU A 13 1.58 15.36 -4.92
N TYR A 14 1.87 14.15 -4.45
CA TYR A 14 3.23 13.69 -4.21
C TYR A 14 3.46 12.33 -4.85
N GLY A 15 4.63 12.19 -5.46
CA GLY A 15 5.18 10.91 -5.91
C GLY A 15 6.12 10.34 -4.88
N THR A 16 6.16 9.02 -4.77
CA THR A 16 7.09 8.29 -3.92
C THR A 16 7.82 7.23 -4.72
N PHE A 17 9.09 7.03 -4.40
CA PHE A 17 9.87 5.89 -4.88
C PHE A 17 10.64 5.29 -3.72
N ALA A 18 10.56 3.98 -3.53
CA ALA A 18 11.16 3.28 -2.39
C ALA A 18 11.69 1.91 -2.80
N VAL A 19 12.67 1.42 -2.04
CA VAL A 19 13.12 0.02 -2.09
C VAL A 19 12.94 -0.53 -0.68
N ARG A 20 12.16 -1.61 -0.55
CA ARG A 20 11.84 -2.25 0.73
C ARG A 20 12.33 -3.69 0.69
N SER A 21 12.98 -4.15 1.74
CA SER A 21 13.36 -5.56 1.91
C SER A 21 12.80 -6.06 3.22
N PHE A 22 12.11 -7.20 3.17
CA PHE A 22 11.56 -7.84 4.36
C PHE A 22 12.00 -9.31 4.40
N SER A 23 12.15 -9.83 5.62
CA SER A 23 12.46 -11.24 5.86
C SER A 23 11.48 -11.81 6.87
N GLY A 24 10.78 -12.87 6.48
CA GLY A 24 9.94 -13.67 7.37
C GLY A 24 10.68 -14.92 7.81
N LYS A 25 10.66 -15.20 9.12
CA LYS A 25 11.03 -16.51 9.66
C LYS A 25 9.79 -17.12 10.28
N GLN A 26 9.43 -18.32 9.87
CA GLN A 26 8.35 -19.09 10.48
C GLN A 26 8.98 -20.26 11.23
N SER A 27 8.74 -20.32 12.55
CA SER A 27 9.10 -21.47 13.37
C SER A 27 7.86 -22.05 14.03
N ALA A 28 7.79 -23.39 14.10
CA ALA A 28 6.80 -24.09 14.89
C ALA A 28 7.51 -25.14 15.74
N LEU A 29 7.18 -25.21 17.03
CA LEU A 29 7.75 -26.17 17.98
C LEU A 29 9.30 -26.18 17.99
N GLY A 30 9.93 -25.01 17.77
CA GLY A 30 11.39 -24.87 17.75
C GLY A 30 12.07 -25.28 16.43
N VAL A 31 11.32 -25.74 15.41
CA VAL A 31 11.84 -26.05 14.08
C VAL A 31 11.58 -24.88 13.13
N GLU A 32 12.62 -24.41 12.43
CA GLU A 32 12.50 -23.39 11.37
C GLU A 32 11.87 -24.03 10.14
N LEU A 33 10.62 -23.65 9.84
CA LEU A 33 9.83 -24.22 8.74
C LEU A 33 10.05 -23.46 7.43
N SER A 34 10.28 -22.14 7.51
CA SER A 34 10.42 -21.30 6.33
C SER A 34 11.20 -20.03 6.64
N LYS A 35 12.09 -19.67 5.71
CA LYS A 35 12.82 -18.40 5.68
C LYS A 35 12.63 -17.78 4.31
N SER A 36 11.85 -16.71 4.25
CA SER A 36 11.60 -15.96 3.02
C SER A 36 12.27 -14.59 3.14
N ARG A 37 12.96 -14.17 2.09
CA ARG A 37 13.48 -12.79 1.96
C ARG A 37 12.99 -12.24 0.63
N VAL A 38 12.33 -11.10 0.69
CA VAL A 38 11.79 -10.45 -0.50
C VAL A 38 12.22 -9.00 -0.49
N SER A 39 12.77 -8.55 -1.62
CA SER A 39 13.11 -7.14 -1.86
C SER A 39 12.23 -6.63 -2.99
N VAL A 40 11.49 -5.56 -2.74
CA VAL A 40 10.58 -4.92 -3.69
C VAL A 40 11.02 -3.48 -3.95
N VAL A 41 10.89 -3.07 -5.21
CA VAL A 41 10.91 -1.69 -5.64
C VAL A 41 9.47 -1.21 -5.71
N GLU A 42 9.22 -0.01 -5.18
CA GLU A 42 7.89 0.57 -5.07
C GLU A 42 7.89 1.98 -5.66
N ALA A 43 6.89 2.27 -6.47
CA ALA A 43 6.58 3.60 -6.95
C ALA A 43 5.14 3.92 -6.54
N GLY A 44 4.85 5.16 -6.16
CA GLY A 44 3.51 5.54 -5.74
C GLY A 44 3.22 6.99 -6.03
N ALA A 45 1.93 7.29 -6.06
CA ALA A 45 1.40 8.64 -6.12
C ALA A 45 0.30 8.75 -5.09
N ALA A 46 0.22 9.88 -4.41
CA ALA A 46 -0.93 10.18 -3.58
C ALA A 46 -1.29 11.66 -3.66
N TRP A 47 -2.59 11.87 -3.56
CA TRP A 47 -3.27 13.12 -3.76
C TRP A 47 -4.19 13.38 -2.58
N ASN A 48 -4.24 14.63 -2.15
CA ASN A 48 -5.24 15.08 -1.21
C ASN A 48 -5.77 16.46 -1.59
N HIS A 49 -7.03 16.68 -1.28
CA HIS A 49 -7.72 17.93 -1.50
C HIS A 49 -8.61 18.28 -0.31
N VAL A 50 -8.60 19.55 0.06
CA VAL A 50 -9.46 20.15 1.07
C VAL A 50 -10.25 21.26 0.38
N ASP A 51 -11.57 21.20 0.48
CA ASP A 51 -12.45 22.24 -0.06
C ASP A 51 -12.79 23.32 0.98
N ASP A 52 -13.50 24.37 0.53
CA ASP A 52 -13.87 25.51 1.38
C ASP A 52 -14.83 25.14 2.53
N ARG A 53 -15.44 23.95 2.50
CA ARG A 53 -16.30 23.42 3.56
C ARG A 53 -15.55 22.46 4.49
N PHE A 54 -14.22 22.42 4.38
CA PHE A 54 -13.35 21.50 5.12
C PHE A 54 -13.66 20.02 4.85
N ASN A 55 -14.26 19.69 3.69
CA ASN A 55 -14.32 18.31 3.26
C ASN A 55 -12.93 17.89 2.80
N VAL A 56 -12.57 16.63 3.05
CA VAL A 56 -11.24 16.11 2.73
C VAL A 56 -11.36 14.91 1.83
N ALA A 57 -10.75 14.99 0.64
CA ALA A 57 -10.60 13.88 -0.28
C ALA A 57 -9.15 13.42 -0.29
N THR A 58 -8.92 12.11 -0.25
CA THR A 58 -7.60 11.50 -0.43
C THR A 58 -7.69 10.37 -1.44
N ALA A 59 -6.66 10.23 -2.26
CA ALA A 59 -6.49 9.08 -3.14
C ALA A 59 -5.02 8.70 -3.20
N GLY A 60 -4.73 7.41 -3.15
CA GLY A 60 -3.40 6.84 -3.20
C GLY A 60 -3.35 5.68 -4.17
N MET A 61 -2.23 5.55 -4.87
CA MET A 61 -1.91 4.38 -5.67
C MET A 61 -0.43 4.05 -5.50
N ARG A 62 -0.14 2.77 -5.33
CA ARG A 62 1.22 2.23 -5.27
C ARG A 62 1.34 1.05 -6.20
N VAL A 63 2.46 1.00 -6.90
CA VAL A 63 2.89 -0.13 -7.72
C VAL A 63 4.18 -0.66 -7.13
N SER A 64 4.27 -1.98 -6.98
CA SER A 64 5.46 -2.63 -6.44
C SER A 64 5.83 -3.88 -7.22
N THR A 65 7.14 -4.15 -7.32
CA THR A 65 7.70 -5.29 -8.05
C THR A 65 9.01 -5.74 -7.42
N ASN A 66 9.31 -7.03 -7.42
CA ASN A 66 10.61 -7.57 -7.04
C ASN A 66 11.46 -8.02 -8.24
N PHE A 67 10.98 -7.80 -9.48
CA PHE A 67 11.58 -8.24 -10.75
C PHE A 67 11.96 -9.74 -10.80
N ASN A 68 11.58 -10.54 -9.80
CA ASN A 68 11.90 -11.94 -9.71
C ASN A 68 10.74 -12.75 -10.29
N PRO A 69 10.97 -13.56 -11.34
CA PRO A 69 9.95 -14.49 -11.80
C PRO A 69 9.69 -15.55 -10.73
N TYR A 70 8.42 -15.86 -10.50
CA TYR A 70 8.02 -16.99 -9.66
C TYR A 70 8.66 -18.27 -10.22
N LYS A 71 9.40 -19.00 -9.37
CA LYS A 71 9.90 -20.34 -9.65
C LYS A 71 9.32 -21.28 -8.61
N GLU A 72 8.60 -22.28 -9.09
CA GLU A 72 7.84 -23.27 -8.30
C GLU A 72 8.70 -24.04 -7.27
N ASP A 73 10.02 -24.04 -7.46
CA ASP A 73 10.98 -24.91 -6.76
C ASP A 73 11.82 -24.19 -5.68
N HIS A 74 11.62 -22.88 -5.45
CA HIS A 74 12.44 -22.11 -4.51
C HIS A 74 11.63 -21.22 -3.55
N SER A 75 12.16 -21.06 -2.34
CA SER A 75 11.72 -20.21 -1.23
C SER A 75 11.55 -18.71 -1.54
N ASN A 76 11.60 -18.31 -2.81
CA ASN A 76 11.53 -16.94 -3.29
C ASN A 76 10.20 -16.70 -3.97
N VAL A 77 9.31 -16.01 -3.28
CA VAL A 77 8.01 -15.62 -3.83
C VAL A 77 8.22 -14.53 -4.88
N GLY A 78 7.87 -14.82 -6.13
CA GLY A 78 7.90 -13.86 -7.23
C GLY A 78 6.76 -12.85 -7.09
N GLN A 79 7.06 -11.56 -7.28
CA GLN A 79 6.09 -10.47 -7.31
C GLN A 79 6.45 -9.60 -8.51
N LYS A 80 6.01 -9.97 -9.72
CA LYS A 80 6.32 -9.18 -10.92
C LYS A 80 5.60 -7.85 -10.89
N LEU A 81 4.37 -7.84 -10.39
CA LEU A 81 3.56 -6.63 -10.28
C LEU A 81 2.54 -6.76 -9.16
N LYS A 82 2.45 -5.72 -8.33
CA LYS A 82 1.36 -5.54 -7.38
C LYS A 82 0.92 -4.09 -7.45
N ILE A 83 -0.38 -3.86 -7.52
CA ILE A 83 -1.01 -2.55 -7.53
C ILE A 83 -1.89 -2.46 -6.28
N ASP A 84 -1.61 -1.48 -5.44
CA ASP A 84 -2.41 -1.12 -4.29
C ASP A 84 -3.06 0.25 -4.56
N ALA A 85 -4.34 0.40 -4.26
CA ALA A 85 -5.04 1.67 -4.39
C ALA A 85 -5.92 1.91 -3.17
N ASP A 86 -6.00 3.16 -2.72
CA ASP A 86 -6.83 3.58 -1.62
C ASP A 86 -7.48 4.93 -1.93
N ALA A 87 -8.68 5.14 -1.40
CA ALA A 87 -9.36 6.41 -1.50
C ALA A 87 -10.21 6.65 -0.26
N SER A 88 -10.31 7.91 0.17
CA SER A 88 -11.23 8.30 1.22
C SER A 88 -11.82 9.68 0.98
N TYR A 89 -13.04 9.87 1.48
CA TYR A 89 -13.73 11.14 1.46
C TYR A 89 -14.37 11.38 2.83
N LEU A 90 -14.05 12.53 3.41
CA LEU A 90 -14.63 13.04 4.64
C LEU A 90 -15.56 14.20 4.27
N TYR A 91 -16.84 14.01 4.51
CA TYR A 91 -17.87 15.04 4.36
C TYR A 91 -18.21 15.66 5.71
N ASN A 92 -18.10 16.97 5.82
CA ASN A 92 -18.47 17.73 7.00
C ASN A 92 -19.95 18.13 6.89
N LEU A 93 -20.79 17.62 7.80
CA LEU A 93 -22.23 17.92 7.84
C LEU A 93 -22.52 19.26 8.54
N GLY A 94 -21.50 19.92 9.09
CA GLY A 94 -21.62 21.11 9.92
C GLY A 94 -21.66 20.79 11.42
N GLY A 95 -21.21 21.74 12.24
CA GLY A 95 -21.08 21.56 13.68
C GLY A 95 -20.00 20.54 14.04
N ALA A 96 -20.35 19.53 14.84
CA ALA A 96 -19.44 18.47 15.29
C ALA A 96 -19.58 17.16 14.49
N TRP A 97 -20.39 17.13 13.43
CA TRP A 97 -20.72 15.91 12.71
C TRP A 97 -19.98 15.80 11.38
N SER A 98 -19.43 14.62 11.12
CA SER A 98 -18.79 14.28 9.84
C SER A 98 -19.09 12.84 9.46
N VAL A 99 -19.10 12.58 8.15
CA VAL A 99 -19.27 11.25 7.56
C VAL A 99 -18.02 10.93 6.77
N LYS A 100 -17.43 9.76 7.00
CA LYS A 100 -16.26 9.28 6.27
C LYS A 100 -16.61 8.04 5.48
N ALA A 101 -16.28 8.05 4.19
CA ALA A 101 -16.22 6.87 3.36
C ALA A 101 -14.76 6.58 3.00
N ALA A 102 -14.34 5.32 3.08
CA ALA A 102 -12.99 4.91 2.69
C ALA A 102 -13.04 3.53 2.04
N GLY A 103 -12.16 3.31 1.08
CA GLY A 103 -12.01 2.05 0.38
C GLY A 103 -10.55 1.79 0.02
N ALA A 104 -10.19 0.51 -0.04
CA ALA A 104 -8.89 0.06 -0.49
C ALA A 104 -9.05 -1.16 -1.38
N ALA A 105 -8.16 -1.30 -2.36
CA ALA A 105 -8.12 -2.40 -3.30
C ALA A 105 -6.67 -2.80 -3.56
N GLN A 106 -6.46 -4.10 -3.78
CA GLN A 106 -5.17 -4.66 -4.17
C GLN A 106 -5.38 -5.61 -5.35
N TRP A 107 -4.51 -5.51 -6.35
CA TRP A 107 -4.50 -6.38 -7.52
C TRP A 107 -3.08 -6.86 -7.84
N THR A 108 -2.96 -8.13 -8.22
CA THR A 108 -1.71 -8.75 -8.62
C THR A 108 -2.00 -9.93 -9.57
N PRO A 109 -1.16 -10.17 -10.59
CA PRO A 109 -1.27 -11.35 -11.45
C PRO A 109 -0.53 -12.57 -10.89
N ASP A 110 0.36 -12.39 -9.89
CA ASP A 110 1.19 -13.47 -9.34
C ASP A 110 0.75 -13.84 -7.91
N THR A 111 1.13 -15.04 -7.46
CA THR A 111 0.97 -15.45 -6.06
C THR A 111 1.92 -14.63 -5.17
N LEU A 112 1.35 -13.83 -4.27
CA LEU A 112 2.12 -13.03 -3.32
C LEU A 112 2.54 -13.84 -2.09
N ALA A 113 3.64 -13.41 -1.47
CA ALA A 113 4.05 -13.93 -0.17
C ALA A 113 2.97 -13.58 0.86
N ASP A 114 2.80 -14.39 1.90
CA ASP A 114 1.77 -14.14 2.91
C ASP A 114 1.88 -12.73 3.54
N ALA A 115 3.11 -12.23 3.69
CA ALA A 115 3.37 -10.87 4.19
C ALA A 115 2.94 -9.74 3.24
N GLU A 116 2.67 -10.04 1.97
CA GLU A 116 2.27 -9.07 0.92
C GLU A 116 0.81 -9.24 0.48
N LYS A 117 0.12 -10.26 0.98
CA LYS A 117 -1.30 -10.46 0.70
C LYS A 117 -2.14 -9.37 1.36
N PHE A 118 -3.19 -8.96 0.67
CA PHE A 118 -4.18 -8.05 1.23
C PHE A 118 -4.80 -8.68 2.48
N SER A 119 -4.86 -7.91 3.57
CA SER A 119 -5.47 -8.35 4.82
C SER A 119 -6.60 -7.40 5.21
N LEU A 120 -7.71 -8.00 5.65
CA LEU A 120 -8.83 -7.29 6.25
C LEU A 120 -8.81 -7.59 7.74
N GLY A 121 -8.57 -6.56 8.54
CA GLY A 121 -8.44 -6.68 9.99
C GLY A 121 -7.47 -5.63 10.53
N GLY A 122 -7.87 -4.91 11.56
CA GLY A 122 -7.08 -3.85 12.18
C GLY A 122 -7.52 -3.64 13.63
N PRO A 123 -6.80 -2.78 14.39
CA PRO A 123 -7.22 -2.43 15.74
C PRO A 123 -8.63 -1.85 15.71
N SER A 124 -9.51 -2.45 16.52
CA SER A 124 -10.85 -1.96 16.84
C SER A 124 -10.80 -0.91 17.93
#